data_AF-A0A0Q5FV16-F1
#
_entry.id   AF-A0A0Q5FV16-F1
#
_cell.length_a   1.000
_cell.length_b   1.000
_cell.length_c   1.000
_cell.angle_alpha   90.00
_cell.angle_beta   90.00
_cell.angle_gamma   90.00
#
_symmetry.space_group_name_H-M   'P 1'
#
loop_
_entity.id
_entity.type
_entity.pdbx_description
1 polymer ?
#
loop_
_entity_poly.entity_id
_entity_poly.type
_entity_poly.pdbx_seq_one_letter_code
_entity_poly.pdbx_strand_id
1 'polypeptide(L)'
;MALRDHHEVQMGPYAPLYDYLRTHEEAEEVLLSFVEIEAILGRALPDAARTPGEGWWSGHPTRLQARSWLAAWRRPDPRYDDLCVAFRRTGQLTKPSSEDQSRQIKMYLRHAWDMLDFEIQDAQECVVYLIHFEEPGLYKVGISKASTSRPQALARAGGIVRDTVRVKNRTLARLLESECLVRVDAARTEPPIWIAQWAGATEFWSDDVSLPPFREILESLNDELPIAYRGAWA
;
A
#
# COMPACT_ATOMS: atom_id res chain seq x y z
N MET A 1 17.90 22.99 -11.20
CA MET A 1 16.65 22.43 -10.64
C MET A 1 17.06 21.28 -9.75
N ALA A 2 17.08 21.46 -8.43
CA ALA A 2 17.58 20.44 -7.52
C ALA A 2 16.74 19.15 -7.66
N LEU A 3 17.41 18.03 -7.92
CA LEU A 3 16.82 16.70 -7.83
C LEU A 3 16.21 16.59 -6.42
N ARG A 4 14.89 16.47 -6.34
CA ARG A 4 14.24 16.18 -5.06
C ARG A 4 14.77 14.84 -4.58
N ASP A 5 15.19 14.77 -3.32
CA ASP A 5 15.52 13.50 -2.71
C ASP A 5 14.25 12.64 -2.66
N HIS A 6 14.23 11.57 -3.44
CA HIS A 6 13.09 10.65 -3.51
C HIS A 6 12.92 9.84 -2.21
N HIS A 7 13.90 9.90 -1.30
CA HIS A 7 13.90 9.25 0.02
C HIS A 7 13.24 10.08 1.12
N GLU A 8 12.81 11.32 0.84
CA GLU A 8 12.17 12.17 1.84
C GLU A 8 10.73 11.73 2.15
N VAL A 9 10.42 11.56 3.43
CA VAL A 9 9.05 11.33 3.90
C VAL A 9 8.32 12.66 4.03
N GLN A 10 7.28 12.86 3.22
CA GLN A 10 6.51 14.10 3.23
C GLN A 10 5.50 14.07 4.37
N MET A 11 5.88 14.58 5.54
CA MET A 11 5.01 14.66 6.74
C MET A 11 4.21 15.96 6.82
N GLY A 12 4.68 17.01 6.14
CA GLY A 12 4.05 18.33 6.16
C GLY A 12 3.91 18.86 7.59
N PRO A 13 2.72 19.35 8.00
CA PRO A 13 2.51 19.98 9.31
C PRO A 13 2.54 18.99 10.50
N TYR A 14 2.85 17.72 10.27
CA TYR A 14 2.98 16.70 11.32
C TYR A 14 4.44 16.32 11.61
N ALA A 15 5.42 16.94 10.93
CA ALA A 15 6.84 16.71 11.19
C ALA A 15 7.25 16.88 12.67
N PRO A 16 6.73 17.88 13.43
CA PRO A 16 7.08 18.01 14.85
C PRO A 16 6.72 16.78 15.71
N LEU A 17 5.62 16.10 15.37
CA LEU A 17 5.22 14.88 16.07
C LEU A 17 6.18 13.72 15.77
N TYR A 18 6.67 13.62 14.53
CA TYR A 18 7.74 12.67 14.21
C TYR A 18 9.01 12.94 15.01
N ASP A 19 9.47 14.19 15.05
CA ASP A 19 10.67 14.57 15.77
C ASP A 19 10.57 14.19 17.25
N TYR A 20 9.42 14.48 17.87
CA TYR A 20 9.13 14.08 19.25
C TYR A 20 9.13 12.55 19.45
N LEU A 21 8.44 11.80 18.59
CA LEU A 21 8.36 10.34 18.71
C LEU A 21 9.71 9.66 18.50
N ARG A 22 10.57 10.24 17.65
CA ARG A 22 11.92 9.75 17.37
C ARG A 22 12.86 9.91 18.57
N THR A 23 12.69 10.94 19.42
CA THR A 23 13.50 11.05 20.65
C THR A 23 13.19 9.99 21.69
N HIS A 24 12.17 9.17 21.46
CA HIS A 24 11.71 8.11 22.36
C HIS A 24 11.89 6.71 21.74
N GLU A 25 12.78 6.52 20.76
CA GLU A 25 12.89 5.28 19.95
C GLU A 25 12.93 3.96 20.75
N GLU A 26 13.52 3.96 21.94
CA GLU A 26 13.62 2.78 22.82
C GLU A 26 12.33 2.49 23.62
N ALA A 27 11.37 3.42 23.66
CA ALA A 27 10.12 3.24 24.39
C ALA A 27 9.13 2.38 23.60
N GLU A 28 8.68 1.27 24.20
CA GLU A 28 7.65 0.38 23.64
C GLU A 28 6.31 1.11 23.43
N GLU A 29 5.97 2.04 24.31
CA GLU A 29 4.77 2.88 24.22
C GLU A 29 5.12 4.33 24.59
N VAL A 30 4.65 5.28 23.79
CA VAL A 30 4.68 6.72 24.11
C VAL A 30 3.24 7.18 24.22
N LEU A 31 2.79 7.50 25.43
CA LEU A 31 1.43 7.97 25.69
C LEU A 31 1.40 9.50 25.62
N LEU A 32 0.52 10.05 24.78
CA LEU A 32 0.31 11.49 24.66
C LEU A 32 -1.18 11.82 24.70
N SER A 33 -1.58 12.73 25.57
CA SER A 33 -2.89 13.35 25.53
C SER A 33 -3.08 14.17 24.25
N PHE A 34 -4.33 14.40 23.85
CA PHE A 34 -4.64 15.27 22.71
C PHE A 34 -4.06 16.67 22.89
N VAL A 35 -4.06 17.19 24.12
CA VAL A 35 -3.48 18.52 24.44
C VAL A 35 -1.96 18.53 24.24
N GLU A 36 -1.26 17.48 24.66
CA GLU A 36 0.20 17.36 24.41
C GLU A 36 0.51 17.26 22.92
N ILE A 37 -0.29 16.49 22.17
CA ILE A 37 -0.14 16.40 20.71
C ILE A 37 -0.38 17.77 20.05
N GLU A 38 -1.39 18.51 20.48
CA GLU A 38 -1.69 19.86 19.98
C GLU A 38 -0.54 20.84 20.28
N ALA A 39 0.06 20.73 21.47
CA ALA A 39 1.23 21.53 21.85
C ALA A 39 2.46 21.19 20.98
N ILE A 40 2.72 19.91 20.73
CA ILE A 40 3.80 19.46 19.83
C ILE A 40 3.58 19.96 18.39
N LEU A 41 2.33 19.87 17.90
CA LEU A 41 1.98 20.31 16.55
C LEU A 41 1.86 21.83 16.41
N GLY A 42 1.76 22.57 17.52
CA GLY A 42 1.50 24.01 17.54
C GLY A 42 0.11 24.41 17.03
N ARG A 43 -0.86 23.47 17.03
CA ARG A 43 -2.23 23.69 16.53
C ARG A 43 -3.20 22.67 17.11
N ALA A 44 -4.49 23.04 17.12
CA ALA A 44 -5.56 22.15 17.52
C ALA A 44 -5.68 20.94 16.57
N LEU A 45 -6.00 19.78 17.14
CA LEU A 45 -6.37 18.59 16.40
C LEU A 45 -7.78 18.81 15.82
N PRO A 46 -8.04 18.34 14.58
CA PRO A 46 -9.37 18.45 14.01
C PRO A 46 -10.36 17.52 14.73
N ASP A 47 -11.66 17.80 14.60
CA ASP A 47 -12.73 16.98 15.19
C ASP A 47 -12.63 15.50 14.82
N ALA A 48 -12.21 15.20 13.58
CA ALA A 48 -11.99 13.83 13.12
C ALA A 48 -10.95 13.04 13.95
N ALA A 49 -10.02 13.73 14.64
CA ALA A 49 -9.09 13.08 15.56
C ALA A 49 -9.76 12.66 16.88
N ARG A 50 -10.87 13.30 17.23
CA ARG A 50 -11.60 13.12 18.48
C ARG A 50 -12.80 12.17 18.32
N THR A 51 -13.20 11.87 17.08
CA THR A 51 -14.32 10.98 16.78
C THR A 51 -13.83 9.57 16.44
N PRO A 52 -14.29 8.53 17.17
CA PRO A 52 -14.04 7.13 16.81
C PRO A 52 -14.53 6.78 15.40
N GLY A 53 -13.79 5.95 14.68
CA GLY A 53 -14.20 5.42 13.37
C GLY A 53 -13.85 6.27 12.15
N GLU A 54 -13.47 7.53 12.31
CA GLU A 54 -13.08 8.45 11.20
C GLU A 54 -11.71 8.11 10.57
N GLY A 55 -10.99 7.13 11.12
CA GLY A 55 -9.70 6.68 10.58
C GLY A 55 -8.60 7.74 10.61
N TRP A 56 -8.75 8.80 11.43
CA TRP A 56 -7.75 9.85 11.60
C TRP A 56 -6.43 9.27 12.12
N TRP A 57 -6.51 8.45 13.18
CA TRP A 57 -5.43 7.67 13.77
C TRP A 57 -5.16 6.37 12.98
N SER A 58 -5.09 6.44 11.66
CA SER A 58 -4.83 5.28 10.82
C SER A 58 -3.34 4.94 10.72
N GLY A 59 -3.05 3.67 10.50
CA GLY A 59 -1.71 3.19 10.16
C GLY A 59 -1.47 3.09 8.64
N HIS A 60 -2.09 3.95 7.84
CA HIS A 60 -1.97 3.91 6.38
C HIS A 60 -0.96 4.95 5.88
N PRO A 61 0.16 4.56 5.24
CA PRO A 61 1.24 5.48 4.89
C PRO A 61 0.83 6.56 3.88
N THR A 62 -0.24 6.33 3.13
CA THR A 62 -0.79 7.30 2.19
C THR A 62 -1.46 8.50 2.87
N ARG A 63 -1.83 8.38 4.15
CA ARG A 63 -2.40 9.47 4.95
C ARG A 63 -1.28 10.37 5.47
N LEU A 64 -1.36 11.67 5.21
CA LEU A 64 -0.30 12.63 5.51
C LEU A 64 0.10 12.62 6.99
N GLN A 65 -0.88 12.60 7.89
CA GLN A 65 -0.64 12.54 9.34
C GLN A 65 0.04 11.23 9.75
N ALA A 66 -0.34 10.12 9.11
CA ALA A 66 0.15 8.80 9.48
C ALA A 66 1.63 8.61 9.24
N ARG A 67 2.18 9.35 8.27
CA ARG A 67 3.61 9.33 7.96
C ARG A 67 4.46 9.73 9.16
N SER A 68 3.97 10.62 10.03
CA SER A 68 4.73 11.09 11.20
C SER A 68 5.03 9.96 12.19
N TRP A 69 4.03 9.18 12.59
CA TRP A 69 4.26 8.05 13.51
C TRP A 69 4.79 6.81 12.80
N LEU A 70 4.40 6.55 11.54
CA LEU A 70 4.93 5.39 10.80
C LEU A 70 6.41 5.53 10.48
N ALA A 71 6.90 6.73 10.14
CA ALA A 71 8.33 6.96 9.96
C ALA A 71 9.13 6.84 11.25
N ALA A 72 8.47 7.01 12.41
CA ALA A 72 9.04 6.72 13.73
C ALA A 72 8.85 5.24 14.15
N TRP A 73 8.40 4.35 13.25
CA TRP A 73 8.08 2.95 13.53
C TRP A 73 7.07 2.78 14.67
N ARG A 74 6.02 3.61 14.67
CA ARG A 74 4.96 3.59 15.67
C ARG A 74 3.56 3.44 15.08
N ARG A 75 2.69 2.79 15.85
CA ARG A 75 1.26 2.64 15.61
C ARG A 75 0.48 3.45 16.62
N PRO A 76 -0.47 4.29 16.19
CA PRO A 76 -1.37 4.95 17.10
C PRO A 76 -2.43 3.96 17.60
N ASP A 77 -2.74 4.03 18.89
CA ASP A 77 -3.85 3.37 19.55
C ASP A 77 -4.62 4.43 20.36
N PRO A 78 -5.64 5.07 19.75
CA PRO A 78 -6.37 6.15 20.41
C PRO A 78 -7.27 5.61 21.53
N ARG A 79 -7.15 6.22 22.71
CA ARG A 79 -7.99 5.98 23.89
C ARG A 79 -8.90 7.20 24.06
N TYR A 80 -10.07 7.13 23.43
CA TYR A 80 -10.98 8.28 23.36
C TYR A 80 -11.55 8.68 24.73
N ASP A 81 -11.78 7.71 25.63
CA ASP A 81 -12.25 7.97 26.99
C ASP A 81 -11.21 8.77 27.82
N ASP A 82 -9.92 8.52 27.56
CA ASP A 82 -8.80 9.19 28.22
C ASP A 82 -8.28 10.40 27.45
N LEU A 83 -8.88 10.72 26.29
CA LEU A 83 -8.45 11.77 25.36
C LEU A 83 -6.95 11.72 25.05
N CYS A 84 -6.41 10.52 24.84
CA CYS A 84 -5.00 10.30 24.54
C CYS A 84 -4.78 9.27 23.43
N VAL A 85 -3.53 9.16 22.98
CA VAL A 85 -3.06 8.17 22.01
C VAL A 85 -1.83 7.49 22.56
N ALA A 86 -1.85 6.16 22.57
CA ALA A 86 -0.67 5.36 22.79
C ALA A 86 0.02 5.09 21.45
N PHE A 87 1.23 5.60 21.27
CA PHE A 87 2.07 5.31 20.10
C PHE A 87 2.98 4.13 20.40
N ARG A 88 2.54 2.93 20.01
CA ARG A 88 3.27 1.68 20.25
C ARG A 88 4.29 1.40 19.18
N ARG A 89 5.46 0.91 19.56
CA ARG A 89 6.49 0.46 18.62
C ARG A 89 5.94 -0.64 17.70
N THR A 90 6.38 -0.64 16.45
CA THR A 90 5.99 -1.67 15.47
C THR A 90 7.16 -2.01 14.56
N GLY A 91 7.27 -3.29 14.18
CA GLY A 91 8.19 -3.74 13.13
C GLY A 91 7.57 -3.78 11.73
N GLN A 92 6.32 -3.33 11.57
CA GLN A 92 5.58 -3.41 10.30
C GLN A 92 4.80 -2.11 10.04
N LEU A 93 4.88 -1.59 8.83
CA LEU A 93 4.13 -0.44 8.32
C LEU A 93 2.64 -0.76 8.15
N THR A 94 2.27 -2.00 7.81
CA THR A 94 0.88 -2.41 7.57
C THR A 94 0.37 -3.49 8.52
N LYS A 95 -0.91 -3.37 8.89
CA LYS A 95 -1.70 -4.50 9.37
C LYS A 95 -2.57 -4.91 8.18
N PRO A 96 -2.71 -6.20 7.90
CA PRO A 96 -2.42 -7.34 8.77
C PRO A 96 -0.97 -7.89 8.61
N SER A 97 -0.59 -8.92 9.37
CA SER A 97 0.75 -9.54 9.31
C SER A 97 1.05 -10.14 7.92
N SER A 98 2.32 -10.43 7.59
CA SER A 98 2.66 -11.05 6.30
C SER A 98 1.87 -12.33 6.04
N GLU A 99 1.73 -13.21 7.04
CA GLU A 99 0.95 -14.45 6.93
C GLU A 99 -0.53 -14.19 6.62
N ASP A 100 -1.12 -13.21 7.29
CA ASP A 100 -2.51 -12.82 7.05
C ASP A 100 -2.68 -12.19 5.66
N GLN A 101 -1.71 -11.39 5.20
CA GLN A 101 -1.72 -10.86 3.85
C GLN A 101 -1.68 -12.01 2.82
N SER A 102 -0.81 -13.01 3.01
CA SER A 102 -0.74 -14.20 2.15
C SER A 102 -2.05 -14.99 2.15
N ARG A 103 -2.69 -15.17 3.32
CA ARG A 103 -4.01 -15.79 3.44
C ARG A 103 -5.09 -15.00 2.68
N GLN A 104 -5.10 -13.67 2.82
CA GLN A 104 -6.05 -12.80 2.14
C GLN A 104 -5.88 -12.83 0.62
N ILE A 105 -4.64 -12.81 0.12
CA ILE A 105 -4.34 -12.90 -1.31
C ILE A 105 -4.85 -14.23 -1.87
N LYS A 106 -4.59 -15.35 -1.20
CA LYS A 106 -5.09 -16.68 -1.62
C LYS A 106 -6.62 -16.75 -1.61
N MET A 107 -7.25 -16.10 -0.63
CA MET A 107 -8.70 -15.96 -0.56
C MET A 107 -9.24 -15.10 -1.72
N TYR A 108 -8.63 -13.95 -1.99
CA TYR A 108 -9.03 -13.08 -3.10
C TYR A 108 -8.81 -13.72 -4.45
N LEU A 109 -7.75 -14.51 -4.61
CA LEU A 109 -7.50 -15.26 -5.83
C LEU A 109 -8.65 -16.24 -6.11
N ARG A 110 -8.99 -17.06 -5.11
CA ARG A 110 -10.12 -17.99 -5.18
C ARG A 110 -11.43 -17.25 -5.49
N HIS A 111 -11.68 -16.16 -4.79
CA HIS A 111 -12.89 -15.37 -5.02
C HIS A 111 -12.93 -14.73 -6.41
N ALA A 112 -11.79 -14.29 -6.95
CA ALA A 112 -11.72 -13.75 -8.31
C ALA A 112 -12.06 -14.82 -9.35
N TRP A 113 -11.57 -16.06 -9.16
CA TRP A 113 -11.97 -17.21 -9.98
C TRP A 113 -13.46 -17.47 -9.91
N ASP A 114 -14.03 -17.58 -8.70
CA ASP A 114 -15.47 -17.78 -8.52
C ASP A 114 -16.30 -16.67 -9.19
N MET A 115 -15.83 -15.42 -9.12
CA MET A 115 -16.52 -14.27 -9.72
C MET A 115 -16.49 -14.25 -11.25
N LEU A 116 -15.55 -14.93 -11.90
CA LEU A 116 -15.50 -15.03 -13.36
C LEU A 116 -16.56 -15.99 -13.91
N ASP A 117 -17.11 -16.88 -13.09
CA ASP A 117 -18.24 -17.74 -13.50
C ASP A 117 -19.57 -16.97 -13.58
N PHE A 118 -19.61 -15.73 -13.10
CA PHE A 118 -20.78 -14.87 -13.16
C PHE A 118 -20.61 -13.79 -14.23
N GLU A 119 -21.70 -13.42 -14.91
CA GLU A 119 -21.70 -12.26 -15.80
C GLU A 119 -21.41 -10.98 -15.00
N ILE A 120 -20.23 -10.40 -15.22
CA ILE A 120 -19.80 -9.19 -14.53
C ILE A 120 -20.41 -7.99 -15.26
N GLN A 121 -21.29 -7.24 -14.57
CA GLN A 121 -21.86 -5.98 -15.07
C GLN A 121 -20.82 -4.83 -15.16
N ASP A 122 -19.68 -4.97 -14.48
CA ASP A 122 -18.60 -3.97 -14.48
C ASP A 122 -17.68 -4.13 -15.69
N ALA A 123 -17.86 -3.27 -16.70
CA ALA A 123 -17.01 -3.17 -17.88
C ALA A 123 -15.86 -2.13 -17.72
N GLN A 124 -15.54 -1.72 -16.49
CA GLN A 124 -14.48 -0.73 -16.27
C GLN A 124 -13.10 -1.31 -16.58
N GLU A 125 -12.54 -0.88 -17.71
CA GLU A 125 -11.17 -1.23 -18.07
C GLU A 125 -10.17 -0.79 -17.00
N CYS A 126 -9.29 -1.73 -16.67
CA CYS A 126 -8.22 -1.55 -15.70
C CYS A 126 -6.87 -1.77 -16.38
N VAL A 127 -5.83 -1.18 -15.80
CA VAL A 127 -4.45 -1.46 -16.13
C VAL A 127 -3.82 -2.12 -14.92
N VAL A 128 -3.22 -3.29 -15.15
CA VAL A 128 -2.31 -3.91 -14.19
C VAL A 128 -0.90 -3.54 -14.60
N TYR A 129 -0.09 -3.10 -13.64
CA TYR A 129 1.28 -2.63 -13.88
C TYR A 129 2.26 -3.26 -12.92
N LEU A 130 3.47 -3.52 -13.43
CA LEU A 130 4.65 -3.90 -12.66
C LEU A 130 5.59 -2.70 -12.63
N ILE A 131 5.99 -2.28 -11.42
CA ILE A 131 6.94 -1.20 -11.21
C ILE A 131 8.14 -1.73 -10.45
N HIS A 132 9.33 -1.35 -10.88
CA HIS A 132 10.59 -1.62 -10.20
C HIS A 132 11.12 -0.35 -9.53
N PHE A 133 11.55 -0.47 -8.29
CA PHE A 133 12.28 0.54 -7.53
C PHE A 133 13.71 0.03 -7.36
N GLU A 134 14.64 0.52 -8.20
CA GLU A 134 16.05 0.06 -8.20
C GLU A 134 16.73 0.28 -6.85
N GLU A 135 16.38 1.37 -6.16
CA GLU A 135 16.66 1.56 -4.75
C GLU A 135 15.30 1.59 -4.02
N PRO A 136 15.01 0.61 -3.14
CA PRO A 136 15.94 -0.33 -2.50
C PRO A 136 16.02 -1.76 -3.12
N GLY A 137 15.60 -1.96 -4.37
CA GLY A 137 15.55 -3.30 -4.99
C GLY A 137 14.21 -4.00 -4.76
N LEU A 138 13.12 -3.35 -5.17
CA LEU A 138 11.76 -3.85 -4.95
C LEU A 138 10.91 -3.77 -6.20
N TYR A 139 10.10 -4.80 -6.41
CA TYR A 139 8.98 -4.73 -7.32
C TYR A 139 7.67 -4.40 -6.59
N LYS A 140 6.76 -3.79 -7.35
CA LYS A 140 5.35 -3.63 -6.99
C LYS A 140 4.46 -4.03 -8.15
N VAL A 141 3.43 -4.82 -7.87
CA VAL A 141 2.26 -4.95 -8.73
C VAL A 141 1.17 -4.00 -8.25
N GLY A 142 0.41 -3.44 -9.17
CA GLY A 142 -0.76 -2.66 -8.80
C GLY A 142 -1.80 -2.59 -9.90
N ILE A 143 -3.02 -2.28 -9.48
CA ILE A 143 -4.16 -2.03 -10.36
C ILE A 143 -4.51 -0.54 -10.36
N SER A 144 -4.83 -0.01 -11.53
CA SER A 144 -5.44 1.31 -11.67
C SER A 144 -6.54 1.30 -12.73
N LYS A 145 -7.46 2.28 -12.67
CA LYS A 145 -8.37 2.51 -13.80
C LYS A 145 -7.55 2.90 -15.03
N ALA A 146 -7.94 2.45 -16.21
CA ALA A 146 -7.21 2.75 -17.45
C ALA A 146 -7.11 4.26 -17.75
N SER A 147 -8.04 5.06 -17.22
CA SER A 147 -8.06 6.52 -17.36
C SER A 147 -7.10 7.27 -16.43
N THR A 148 -6.40 6.60 -15.52
CA THR A 148 -5.55 7.25 -14.51
C THR A 148 -4.08 7.15 -14.86
N SER A 149 -3.32 8.20 -14.51
CA SER A 149 -1.85 8.24 -14.64
C SER A 149 -1.13 7.70 -13.40
N ARG A 150 -1.78 6.79 -12.65
CA ARG A 150 -1.26 6.26 -11.37
C ARG A 150 0.13 5.61 -11.52
N PRO A 151 0.41 4.81 -12.56
CA PRO A 151 1.75 4.25 -12.77
C PRO A 151 2.81 5.35 -12.98
N GLN A 152 2.51 6.35 -13.81
CA GLN A 152 3.41 7.47 -14.07
C GLN A 152 3.62 8.34 -12.82
N ALA A 153 2.61 8.46 -11.95
CA ALA A 153 2.73 9.18 -10.69
C ALA A 153 3.74 8.53 -9.73
N LEU A 154 3.94 7.21 -9.81
CA LEU A 154 4.90 6.48 -8.99
C LEU A 154 6.36 6.64 -9.44
N ALA A 155 6.60 7.18 -10.64
CA ALA A 155 7.93 7.62 -11.05
C ALA A 155 8.49 8.71 -10.13
N ARG A 156 7.61 9.48 -9.46
CA ARG A 156 8.02 10.47 -8.45
C ARG A 156 8.68 9.85 -7.22
N ALA A 157 8.43 8.57 -6.97
CA ALA A 157 9.01 7.80 -5.88
C ALA A 157 10.17 6.91 -6.35
N GLY A 158 10.75 7.18 -7.55
CA GLY A 158 11.82 6.38 -8.13
C GLY A 158 11.36 5.13 -8.89
N GLY A 159 10.05 4.94 -9.08
CA GLY A 159 9.51 3.76 -9.74
C GLY A 159 9.66 3.79 -11.27
N ILE A 160 10.17 2.70 -11.84
CA ILE A 160 10.27 2.46 -13.28
C ILE A 160 9.23 1.41 -13.66
N VAL A 161 8.30 1.76 -14.54
CA VAL A 161 7.32 0.80 -15.07
C VAL A 161 8.05 -0.23 -15.94
N ARG A 162 7.95 -1.51 -15.58
CA ARG A 162 8.60 -2.63 -16.30
C ARG A 162 7.64 -3.39 -17.19
N ASP A 163 6.38 -3.51 -16.78
CA ASP A 163 5.35 -4.18 -17.56
C ASP A 163 3.98 -3.56 -17.29
N THR A 164 3.10 -3.61 -18.27
CA THR A 164 1.71 -3.15 -18.17
C THR A 164 0.82 -3.97 -19.07
N VAL A 165 -0.38 -4.29 -18.60
CA VAL A 165 -1.41 -4.90 -19.43
C VAL A 165 -2.77 -4.28 -19.13
N ARG A 166 -3.56 -4.05 -20.18
CA ARG A 166 -4.95 -3.59 -20.04
C ARG A 166 -5.86 -4.81 -19.99
N VAL A 167 -6.82 -4.78 -19.09
CA VAL A 167 -7.84 -5.84 -18.93
C VAL A 167 -9.24 -5.23 -18.91
N LYS A 168 -10.22 -5.98 -19.39
CA LYS A 168 -11.60 -5.49 -19.59
C LYS A 168 -12.32 -5.06 -18.31
N ASN A 169 -11.98 -5.67 -17.17
CA ASN A 169 -12.67 -5.39 -15.91
C ASN A 169 -11.77 -5.55 -14.68
N ARG A 170 -12.29 -5.13 -13.53
CA ARG A 170 -11.59 -5.17 -12.24
C ARG A 170 -11.36 -6.59 -11.72
N THR A 171 -12.22 -7.55 -12.05
CA THR A 171 -12.06 -8.94 -11.60
C THR A 171 -10.87 -9.59 -12.26
N LEU A 172 -10.70 -9.44 -13.58
CA LEU A 172 -9.50 -9.87 -14.29
C LEU A 172 -8.24 -9.19 -13.78
N ALA A 173 -8.33 -7.89 -13.43
CA ALA A 173 -7.20 -7.18 -12.85
C ALA A 173 -6.79 -7.78 -11.49
N ARG A 174 -7.76 -8.09 -10.63
CA ARG A 174 -7.54 -8.72 -9.32
C ARG A 174 -7.04 -10.15 -9.45
N LEU A 175 -7.52 -10.90 -10.44
CA LEU A 175 -7.00 -12.23 -10.75
C LEU A 175 -5.51 -12.12 -11.04
N LEU A 176 -5.12 -11.30 -12.03
CA LEU A 176 -3.71 -11.14 -12.41
C LEU A 176 -2.83 -10.62 -11.26
N GLU A 177 -3.28 -9.61 -10.52
CA GLU A 177 -2.56 -9.08 -9.34
C GLU A 177 -2.35 -10.16 -8.28
N SER A 178 -3.39 -10.94 -7.96
CA SER A 178 -3.30 -12.01 -6.95
C SER A 178 -2.43 -13.15 -7.43
N GLU A 179 -2.53 -13.54 -8.70
CA GLU A 179 -1.66 -14.53 -9.35
C GLU A 179 -0.19 -14.12 -9.28
N CYS A 180 0.13 -12.85 -9.54
CA CYS A 180 1.49 -12.32 -9.36
C CYS A 180 1.94 -12.47 -7.91
N LEU A 181 1.12 -11.99 -6.96
CA LEU A 181 1.46 -12.00 -5.53
C LEU A 181 1.61 -13.41 -4.94
N VAL A 182 0.85 -14.40 -5.42
CA VAL A 182 1.02 -15.81 -5.02
C VAL A 182 2.34 -16.38 -5.51
N ARG A 183 2.78 -16.05 -6.73
CA ARG A 183 4.08 -16.52 -7.28
C ARG A 183 5.28 -15.98 -6.51
N VAL A 184 5.16 -14.77 -5.95
CA VAL A 184 6.24 -14.11 -5.21
C VAL A 184 6.05 -14.12 -3.69
N ASP A 185 5.11 -14.92 -3.17
CA ASP A 185 4.68 -14.91 -1.76
C ASP A 185 5.86 -14.98 -0.77
N ALA A 186 6.86 -15.82 -1.07
CA ALA A 186 8.06 -16.00 -0.24
C ALA A 186 9.03 -14.81 -0.24
N ALA A 187 8.97 -13.94 -1.25
CA ALA A 187 9.83 -12.76 -1.39
C ALA A 187 9.12 -11.46 -0.99
N ARG A 188 7.86 -11.54 -0.53
CA ARG A 188 7.07 -10.36 -0.15
C ARG A 188 7.72 -9.63 1.02
N THR A 189 7.76 -8.31 0.93
CA THR A 189 8.36 -7.44 1.93
C THR A 189 7.70 -6.07 1.89
N GLU A 190 7.78 -5.33 2.99
CA GLU A 190 7.27 -3.96 3.02
C GLU A 190 8.30 -2.98 2.45
N PRO A 191 7.89 -2.00 1.65
CA PRO A 191 8.79 -0.98 1.16
C PRO A 191 9.14 0.01 2.29
N PRO A 192 10.24 0.75 2.17
CA PRO A 192 10.48 1.91 3.02
C PRO A 192 9.35 2.94 2.94
N ILE A 193 9.16 3.69 4.02
CA ILE A 193 8.06 4.65 4.17
C ILE A 193 8.03 5.74 3.08
N TRP A 194 9.19 6.13 2.54
CA TRP A 194 9.26 7.14 1.47
C TRP A 194 8.68 6.66 0.14
N ILE A 195 8.64 5.34 -0.12
CA ILE A 195 7.87 4.74 -1.21
C ILE A 195 6.42 4.51 -0.76
N ALA A 196 6.24 3.97 0.45
CA ALA A 196 4.93 3.54 0.94
C ALA A 196 3.91 4.69 1.00
N GLN A 197 4.38 5.91 1.28
CA GLN A 197 3.56 7.12 1.30
C GLN A 197 2.86 7.42 -0.03
N TRP A 198 3.41 6.92 -1.15
CA TRP A 198 2.89 7.09 -2.50
C TRP A 198 2.21 5.84 -3.02
N ALA A 199 2.72 4.66 -2.68
CA ALA A 199 2.37 3.40 -3.34
C ALA A 199 1.53 2.44 -2.49
N GLY A 200 1.35 2.70 -1.18
CA GLY A 200 0.91 1.66 -0.23
C GLY A 200 2.08 0.75 0.16
N ALA A 201 1.83 -0.32 0.90
CA ALA A 201 2.91 -1.15 1.45
C ALA A 201 2.73 -2.67 1.28
N THR A 202 1.63 -3.14 0.69
CA THR A 202 1.23 -4.55 0.72
C THR A 202 1.59 -5.33 -0.55
N GLU A 203 1.67 -4.71 -1.72
CA GLU A 203 1.90 -5.43 -2.99
C GLU A 203 3.37 -5.38 -3.44
N PHE A 204 4.31 -5.50 -2.51
CA PHE A 204 5.76 -5.39 -2.74
C PHE A 204 6.50 -6.71 -2.49
N TRP A 205 7.59 -6.93 -3.20
CA TRP A 205 8.52 -8.06 -3.01
C TRP A 205 9.95 -7.71 -3.44
N SER A 206 10.92 -8.48 -2.95
CA SER A 206 12.34 -8.36 -3.33
C SER A 206 12.54 -8.58 -4.83
N ASP A 207 13.41 -7.79 -5.46
CA ASP A 207 13.79 -7.97 -6.87
C ASP A 207 14.67 -9.20 -7.13
N ASP A 208 15.09 -9.90 -6.08
CA ASP A 208 15.69 -11.25 -6.15
C ASP A 208 14.77 -12.27 -6.85
N VAL A 209 13.46 -12.02 -6.84
CA VAL A 209 12.46 -12.86 -7.52
C VAL A 209 11.79 -12.05 -8.62
N SER A 210 12.16 -12.35 -9.87
CA SER A 210 11.48 -11.81 -11.05
C SER A 210 10.23 -12.61 -11.38
N LEU A 211 9.18 -11.90 -11.81
CA LEU A 211 8.05 -12.51 -12.49
C LEU A 211 8.37 -12.71 -13.99
N PRO A 212 7.75 -13.70 -14.65
CA PRO A 212 7.64 -13.68 -16.10
C PRO A 212 6.78 -12.48 -16.54
N PRO A 213 6.90 -12.03 -17.80
CA PRO A 213 6.06 -10.97 -18.36
C PRO A 213 4.57 -11.27 -18.15
N PHE A 214 3.76 -10.23 -17.92
CA PHE A 214 2.32 -10.39 -17.70
C PHE A 214 1.62 -11.13 -18.84
N ARG A 215 2.10 -10.97 -20.08
CA ARG A 215 1.58 -11.71 -21.23
C ARG A 215 1.72 -13.23 -21.03
N GLU A 216 2.88 -13.71 -20.59
CA GLU A 216 3.10 -15.15 -20.37
C GLU A 216 2.24 -15.69 -19.22
N ILE A 217 2.08 -14.90 -18.14
CA ILE A 217 1.17 -15.24 -17.04
C ILE A 217 -0.25 -15.37 -17.58
N LEU A 218 -0.74 -14.38 -18.33
CA LEU A 218 -2.09 -14.40 -18.90
C LEU A 218 -2.29 -15.52 -19.92
N GLU A 219 -1.29 -15.83 -20.75
CA GLU A 219 -1.31 -16.96 -21.67
C GLU A 219 -1.47 -18.28 -20.91
N SER A 220 -0.74 -18.47 -19.80
CA SER A 220 -0.89 -19.66 -18.95
C SER A 220 -2.28 -19.79 -18.31
N LEU A 221 -2.93 -18.66 -18.02
CA LEU A 221 -4.27 -18.62 -17.45
C LEU A 221 -5.38 -18.73 -18.51
N ASN A 222 -5.10 -18.41 -19.77
CA ASN A 222 -6.10 -18.24 -20.83
C ASN A 222 -6.98 -19.49 -21.02
N ASP A 223 -6.37 -20.67 -20.94
CA ASP A 223 -7.09 -21.92 -21.16
C ASP A 223 -8.02 -22.28 -19.98
N GLU A 224 -7.69 -21.81 -18.78
CA GLU A 224 -8.47 -22.00 -17.55
C GLU A 224 -9.60 -20.96 -17.42
N LEU A 225 -9.48 -19.80 -18.08
CA LEU A 225 -10.51 -18.77 -18.05
C LEU A 225 -11.80 -19.21 -18.76
N PRO A 226 -12.98 -18.78 -18.24
CA PRO A 226 -14.23 -18.93 -18.97
C PRO A 226 -14.14 -18.31 -20.37
N ILE A 227 -14.80 -18.93 -21.35
CA ILE A 227 -14.69 -18.56 -22.78
C ILE A 227 -14.91 -17.06 -23.01
N ALA A 228 -15.83 -16.43 -22.28
CA ALA A 228 -16.13 -14.99 -22.37
C ALA A 228 -14.93 -14.08 -22.05
N TYR A 229 -13.95 -14.57 -21.29
CA TYR A 229 -12.77 -13.82 -20.85
C TYR A 229 -11.47 -14.22 -21.57
N ARG A 230 -11.51 -15.21 -22.46
CA ARG A 230 -10.34 -15.57 -23.26
C ARG A 230 -9.94 -14.42 -24.19
N GLY A 231 -8.68 -14.03 -24.16
CA GLY A 231 -8.18 -12.85 -24.88
C GLY A 231 -8.76 -11.52 -24.39
N ALA A 232 -9.23 -11.43 -23.14
CA ALA A 232 -9.75 -10.19 -22.54
C ALA A 232 -8.66 -9.20 -22.08
N TRP A 233 -7.49 -9.23 -22.72
CA TRP A 233 -6.35 -8.37 -22.45
C TRP A 233 -5.75 -7.78 -23.73
N ALA A 234 -5.14 -6.60 -23.60
CA ALA A 234 -4.45 -5.88 -24.67
C ALA A 234 -3.14 -5.29 -24.16
#